data_AF-A0A5U7LYY5-F1
#
_entry.id   AF-A0A5U7LYY5-F1
#
_cell.length_a   1.000
_cell.length_b   1.000
_cell.length_c   1.000
_cell.angle_alpha   90.00
_cell.angle_beta   90.00
_cell.angle_gamma   90.00
#
_symmetry.space_group_name_H-M   'P 1'
#
loop_
_entity.id
_entity.type
_entity.pdbx_description
1 polymer ?
#
loop_
_entity_poly.entity_id
_entity_poly.type
_entity_poly.pdbx_seq_one_letter_code
_entity_poly.pdbx_strand_id
1 'polypeptide(L)'
;MTIQASVKIEDLSSSDIKKSIDAIRNIIINGINDTKKVIFICGKDKSDKESYRFKISQLLEHNTNYQLAYPEDLFEDLLEGQANNSLLSLEQQLAEAVDLIILIPESPGSFAELGAFSTRKELAEKMLVLRQNKYKADKSFINHGPIRLVRSAKGKILDIPHDFDYKNKEHFSEIIKTVKKM
;
A
#
# COMPACT_ATOMS: atom_id res chain seq x y z
N MET A 1 31.01 -15.94 7.13
CA MET A 1 31.11 -16.20 8.57
C MET A 1 30.82 -14.88 9.26
N THR A 2 29.54 -14.61 9.54
CA THR A 2 29.09 -13.31 10.08
C THR A 2 28.71 -13.55 11.53
N ILE A 3 29.47 -12.97 12.45
CA ILE A 3 29.25 -13.09 13.89
C ILE A 3 28.08 -12.16 14.22
N GLN A 4 26.88 -12.69 14.39
CA GLN A 4 25.86 -12.02 15.22
C GLN A 4 26.26 -12.25 16.67
N ALA A 5 26.82 -11.23 17.31
CA ALA A 5 27.02 -11.24 18.75
C ALA A 5 25.64 -11.11 19.42
N SER A 6 25.10 -12.21 19.90
CA SER A 6 23.91 -12.22 20.75
C SER A 6 24.29 -11.66 22.12
N VAL A 7 23.78 -10.47 22.43
CA VAL A 7 23.92 -9.86 23.77
C VAL A 7 23.18 -10.74 24.76
N LYS A 8 23.88 -11.27 25.77
CA LYS A 8 23.25 -12.02 26.85
C LYS A 8 22.60 -11.06 27.82
N ILE A 9 21.42 -11.41 28.33
CA ILE A 9 20.66 -10.57 29.27
C ILE A 9 21.47 -10.27 30.54
N GLU A 10 22.36 -11.17 30.91
CA GLU A 10 23.28 -11.07 32.06
C GLU A 10 24.31 -9.94 31.92
N ASP A 11 24.59 -9.47 30.70
CA ASP A 11 25.57 -8.40 30.42
C ASP A 11 24.93 -6.99 30.44
N LEU A 12 23.62 -6.89 30.65
CA LEU A 12 22.89 -5.61 30.64
C LEU A 12 23.01 -4.91 31.99
N SER A 13 23.37 -3.62 31.96
CA SER A 13 23.39 -2.82 33.19
C SER A 13 21.97 -2.58 33.71
N SER A 14 21.84 -2.30 35.01
CA SER A 14 20.55 -1.90 35.60
C SER A 14 19.95 -0.67 34.91
N SER A 15 20.79 0.18 34.30
CA SER A 15 20.33 1.35 33.55
C SER A 15 19.72 0.98 32.20
N ASP A 16 20.22 -0.06 31.53
CA ASP A 16 19.72 -0.55 30.25
C ASP A 16 18.38 -1.26 30.43
N ILE A 17 18.26 -2.05 31.49
CA ILE A 17 17.00 -2.68 31.89
C ILE A 17 15.93 -1.61 32.17
N LYS A 18 16.30 -0.56 32.89
CA LYS A 18 15.37 0.54 33.22
C LYS A 18 14.87 1.27 31.97
N LYS A 19 15.77 1.58 31.02
CA LYS A 19 15.39 2.18 29.73
C LYS A 19 14.43 1.31 28.93
N SER A 20 14.68 0.00 28.87
CA SER A 20 13.80 -0.95 28.16
C SER A 20 12.43 -1.05 28.83
N ILE A 21 12.37 -1.09 30.17
CA ILE A 21 11.11 -1.08 30.92
C ILE A 21 10.33 0.22 30.68
N ASP A 22 11.01 1.37 30.67
CA ASP A 22 10.37 2.65 30.42
C ASP A 22 9.84 2.75 28.98
N ALA A 23 10.56 2.20 28.00
CA ALA A 23 10.11 2.10 26.61
C ALA A 23 8.88 1.18 26.47
N ILE A 24 8.89 0.01 27.11
CA ILE A 24 7.74 -0.92 27.13
C ILE A 24 6.54 -0.28 27.81
N ARG A 25 6.73 0.39 28.96
CA ARG A 25 5.66 1.12 29.65
C ARG A 25 5.06 2.21 28.77
N ASN A 26 5.91 2.96 28.07
CA ASN A 26 5.44 4.00 27.17
C ASN A 26 4.57 3.43 26.04
N ILE A 27 4.98 2.30 25.44
CA ILE A 27 4.20 1.59 24.43
C ILE A 27 2.86 1.07 24.99
N ILE A 28 2.85 0.54 26.22
CA ILE A 28 1.62 0.03 26.85
C ILE A 28 0.66 1.17 27.22
N ILE A 29 1.19 2.28 27.73
CA ILE A 29 0.38 3.41 28.23
C ILE A 29 -0.12 4.30 27.10
N ASN A 30 0.74 4.61 26.13
CA ASN A 30 0.44 5.55 25.05
C ASN A 30 0.18 4.86 23.70
N GLY A 31 0.21 3.52 23.66
CA GLY A 31 0.22 2.75 22.42
C GLY A 31 1.56 2.83 21.70
N ILE A 32 1.74 1.98 20.68
CA ILE A 32 2.66 2.33 19.60
C ILE A 32 2.03 3.55 18.93
N ASN A 33 2.80 4.61 18.69
CA ASN A 33 2.32 5.77 17.94
C ASN A 33 2.19 5.37 16.46
N ASP A 34 1.24 4.47 16.16
CA ASP A 34 0.95 3.87 14.85
C ASP A 34 0.12 4.81 13.98
N THR A 35 0.55 6.08 13.97
CA THR A 35 -0.16 7.18 13.32
C THR A 35 0.04 7.21 11.81
N LYS A 36 0.83 6.28 11.28
CA LYS A 36 1.11 6.23 9.85
C LYS A 36 0.00 5.49 9.16
N LYS A 37 -0.59 6.15 8.16
CA LYS A 37 -1.51 5.51 7.25
C LYS A 37 -0.75 4.49 6.42
N VAL A 38 -1.10 3.21 6.52
CA VAL A 38 -0.53 2.13 5.72
C VAL A 38 -1.17 2.16 4.34
N ILE A 39 -0.34 2.41 3.32
CA ILE A 39 -0.77 2.53 1.93
C ILE A 39 -0.15 1.39 1.13
N PHE A 40 -1.00 0.52 0.60
CA PHE A 40 -0.57 -0.47 -0.37
C PHE A 40 -0.48 0.19 -1.74
N ILE A 41 0.67 0.06 -2.39
CA ILE A 41 0.84 0.57 -3.75
C ILE A 41 0.94 -0.58 -4.74
N CYS A 42 -0.02 -0.66 -5.65
CA CYS A 42 -0.15 -1.71 -6.66
C CYS A 42 0.03 -1.12 -8.07
N GLY A 43 0.68 -1.84 -8.98
CA GLY A 43 0.89 -1.35 -10.34
C GLY A 43 1.90 -2.17 -11.14
N LYS A 44 2.75 -1.49 -11.91
CA LYS A 44 3.89 -2.16 -12.56
C LYS A 44 4.95 -2.57 -11.54
N ASP A 45 5.98 -3.29 -12.00
CA ASP A 45 7.16 -3.60 -11.22
C ASP A 45 7.70 -2.35 -10.49
N LYS A 46 7.95 -2.46 -9.17
CA LYS A 46 8.37 -1.33 -8.34
C LYS A 46 9.76 -0.78 -8.72
N SER A 47 10.59 -1.56 -9.41
CA SER A 47 11.90 -1.14 -9.91
C SER A 47 11.84 -0.36 -11.23
N ASP A 48 10.69 -0.38 -11.92
CA ASP A 48 10.48 0.37 -13.16
C ASP A 48 10.25 1.85 -12.85
N LYS A 49 11.32 2.65 -12.98
CA LYS A 49 11.32 4.09 -12.71
C LYS A 49 10.42 4.91 -13.64
N GLU A 50 10.05 4.35 -14.79
CA GLU A 50 9.15 5.01 -15.74
C GLU A 50 7.67 4.73 -15.44
N SER A 51 7.39 3.73 -14.60
CA SER A 51 6.02 3.37 -14.21
C SER A 51 5.30 4.49 -13.45
N TYR A 52 3.98 4.51 -13.56
CA TYR A 52 3.18 5.42 -12.74
C TYR A 52 3.27 5.04 -11.27
N ARG A 53 3.30 3.73 -10.94
CA ARG A 53 3.52 3.24 -9.58
C ARG A 53 4.74 3.88 -8.94
N PHE A 54 5.91 3.82 -9.59
CA PHE A 54 7.14 4.41 -9.06
C PHE A 54 6.99 5.92 -8.83
N LYS A 55 6.44 6.65 -9.81
CA LYS A 55 6.22 8.11 -9.70
C LYS A 55 5.28 8.47 -8.54
N ILE A 56 4.23 7.67 -8.31
CA ILE A 56 3.30 7.85 -7.19
C ILE A 56 3.96 7.47 -5.86
N SER A 57 4.79 6.43 -5.81
CA SER A 57 5.58 6.12 -4.61
C SER A 57 6.46 7.31 -4.22
N GLN A 58 7.24 7.85 -5.16
CA GLN A 58 8.11 9.01 -4.91
C GLN A 58 7.35 10.23 -4.37
N LEU A 59 6.15 10.47 -4.89
CA LEU A 59 5.27 11.54 -4.41
C LEU A 59 4.86 11.35 -2.94
N LEU A 60 4.63 10.11 -2.50
CA LEU A 60 4.08 9.80 -1.18
C LEU A 60 5.16 9.51 -0.13
N GLU A 61 6.32 8.99 -0.52
CA GLU A 61 7.44 8.63 0.37
C GLU A 61 7.94 9.81 1.22
N HIS A 62 7.83 11.04 0.71
CA HIS A 62 8.24 12.24 1.44
C HIS A 62 7.30 12.61 2.60
N ASN A 63 6.13 12.00 2.70
CA ASN A 63 5.18 12.27 3.77
C ASN A 63 5.38 11.29 4.94
N THR A 64 5.86 11.82 6.07
CA THR A 64 6.13 11.03 7.29
C THR A 64 4.92 10.34 7.87
N ASN A 65 3.70 10.77 7.49
CA ASN A 65 2.45 10.18 7.97
C ASN A 65 2.02 8.96 7.15
N TYR A 66 2.77 8.57 6.11
CA TYR A 66 2.46 7.41 5.28
C TYR A 66 3.51 6.33 5.45
N GLN A 67 3.05 5.09 5.45
CA GLN A 67 3.90 3.91 5.32
C GLN A 67 3.51 3.20 4.03
N LEU A 68 4.39 3.23 3.04
CA LEU A 68 4.16 2.50 1.81
C LEU A 68 4.52 1.03 2.02
N ALA A 69 3.60 0.16 1.62
CA ALA A 69 3.81 -1.28 1.59
C ALA A 69 3.57 -1.78 0.16
N TYR A 70 4.40 -2.72 -0.25
CA TYR A 70 4.34 -3.37 -1.55
C TYR A 70 3.79 -4.76 -1.30
N PRO A 71 2.62 -5.11 -1.86
CA PRO A 71 2.01 -6.38 -1.57
C PRO A 71 2.99 -7.54 -1.82
N GLU A 72 3.67 -7.55 -2.97
CA GLU A 72 4.67 -8.58 -3.32
C GLU A 72 5.75 -8.82 -2.25
N ASP A 73 6.20 -7.78 -1.55
CA ASP A 73 7.22 -7.91 -0.50
C ASP A 73 6.64 -8.58 0.74
N LEU A 74 5.43 -8.16 1.13
CA LEU A 74 4.70 -8.78 2.22
C LEU A 74 4.39 -10.25 1.93
N PHE A 75 4.15 -10.58 0.66
CA PHE A 75 3.87 -11.94 0.25
C PHE A 75 5.11 -12.81 0.10
N GLU A 76 6.26 -12.28 -0.30
CA GLU A 76 7.51 -13.04 -0.25
C GLU A 76 7.75 -13.55 1.18
N ASP A 77 7.63 -12.68 2.18
CA ASP A 77 7.78 -13.05 3.59
C ASP A 77 6.70 -14.02 4.10
N LEU A 78 5.44 -13.88 3.63
CA LEU A 78 4.31 -14.74 4.07
C LEU A 78 4.23 -16.08 3.33
N LEU A 79 4.74 -16.16 2.09
CA LEU A 79 4.69 -17.35 1.24
C LEU A 79 5.96 -18.17 1.30
N GLU A 80 7.05 -17.66 1.88
CA GLU A 80 8.20 -18.46 2.29
C GLU A 80 7.74 -19.62 3.19
N GLY A 81 7.69 -20.83 2.63
CA GLY A 81 7.28 -22.06 3.33
C GLY A 81 5.80 -22.46 3.19
N GLN A 82 4.94 -21.65 2.53
CA GLN A 82 3.52 -21.96 2.32
C GLN A 82 3.17 -22.02 0.83
N ALA A 83 3.63 -23.08 0.16
CA ALA A 83 3.47 -23.32 -1.28
C ALA A 83 2.02 -23.36 -1.83
N ASN A 84 0.99 -23.23 -0.98
CA ASN A 84 -0.42 -23.43 -1.34
C ASN A 84 -1.33 -22.22 -1.11
N ASN A 85 -0.84 -21.11 -0.55
CA ASN A 85 -1.69 -19.96 -0.26
C ASN A 85 -1.63 -18.93 -1.39
N SER A 86 -2.78 -18.61 -1.96
CA SER A 86 -2.90 -17.50 -2.91
C SER A 86 -2.85 -16.17 -2.15
N LEU A 87 -2.35 -15.12 -2.79
CA LEU A 87 -2.56 -13.73 -2.38
C LEU A 87 -4.01 -13.45 -1.93
N LEU A 88 -4.94 -14.02 -2.70
CA LEU A 88 -6.38 -13.88 -2.50
C LEU A 88 -6.89 -14.69 -1.29
N SER A 89 -6.14 -15.70 -0.85
CA SER A 89 -6.46 -16.42 0.38
C SER A 89 -6.15 -15.60 1.65
N LEU A 90 -5.40 -14.50 1.52
CA LEU A 90 -5.06 -13.57 2.61
C LEU A 90 -5.89 -12.28 2.58
N GLU A 91 -7.00 -12.25 1.83
CA GLU A 91 -7.83 -11.06 1.61
C GLU A 91 -8.30 -10.38 2.89
N GLN A 92 -8.68 -11.14 3.92
CA GLN A 92 -9.12 -10.57 5.19
C GLN A 92 -7.96 -9.86 5.90
N GLN A 93 -6.80 -10.51 5.98
CA GLN A 93 -5.61 -9.93 6.58
C GLN A 93 -5.14 -8.69 5.82
N LEU A 94 -5.21 -8.72 4.49
CA LEU A 94 -4.90 -7.56 3.64
C LEU A 94 -5.84 -6.40 3.94
N ALA A 95 -7.14 -6.65 3.98
CA ALA A 95 -8.13 -5.64 4.28
C ALA A 95 -7.93 -5.06 5.69
N GLU A 96 -7.56 -5.86 6.69
CA GLU A 96 -7.32 -5.39 8.05
C GLU A 96 -6.02 -4.59 8.19
N ALA A 97 -4.97 -4.98 7.46
CA ALA A 97 -3.63 -4.39 7.59
C ALA A 97 -3.45 -3.05 6.84
N VAL A 98 -4.36 -2.71 5.92
CA VAL A 98 -4.20 -1.53 5.05
C VAL A 98 -5.29 -0.49 5.30
N ASP A 99 -4.89 0.78 5.31
CA ASP A 99 -5.83 1.90 5.35
C ASP A 99 -6.27 2.34 3.95
N LEU A 100 -5.38 2.23 2.96
CA LEU A 100 -5.62 2.64 1.58
C LEU A 100 -4.87 1.75 0.59
N ILE A 101 -5.56 1.34 -0.47
CA ILE A 101 -4.95 0.63 -1.61
C ILE A 101 -4.92 1.58 -2.79
N ILE A 102 -3.74 2.05 -3.19
CA ILE A 102 -3.56 2.79 -4.44
C ILE A 102 -3.22 1.80 -5.54
N LEU A 103 -4.11 1.66 -6.51
CA LEU A 103 -3.94 0.72 -7.62
C LEU A 103 -3.86 1.44 -8.95
N ILE A 104 -2.76 1.21 -9.67
CA ILE A 104 -2.57 1.69 -11.04
C ILE A 104 -2.67 0.50 -12.02
N PRO A 105 -3.73 0.38 -12.83
CA PRO A 105 -3.84 -0.67 -13.82
C PRO A 105 -2.96 -0.35 -15.05
N GLU A 106 -1.69 -0.75 -14.98
CA GLU A 106 -0.63 -0.48 -15.98
C GLU A 106 0.20 -1.70 -16.38
N SER A 107 -0.10 -2.88 -15.83
CA SER A 107 0.60 -4.15 -16.05
C SER A 107 -0.37 -5.34 -15.97
N PRO A 108 -0.08 -6.50 -16.59
CA PRO A 108 -0.90 -7.71 -16.46
C PRO A 108 -1.27 -8.07 -15.01
N GLY A 109 -0.30 -7.98 -14.08
CA GLY A 109 -0.53 -8.24 -12.65
C GLY A 109 -1.52 -7.25 -12.04
N SER A 110 -1.33 -5.94 -12.27
CA SER A 110 -2.23 -4.91 -11.73
C SER A 110 -3.65 -4.99 -12.30
N PHE A 111 -3.85 -5.50 -13.53
CA PHE A 111 -5.18 -5.77 -14.05
C PHE A 111 -5.85 -6.95 -13.33
N ALA A 112 -5.09 -7.99 -12.98
CA ALA A 112 -5.58 -9.11 -12.19
C ALA A 112 -5.94 -8.67 -10.76
N GLU A 113 -5.08 -7.88 -10.10
CA GLU A 113 -5.34 -7.28 -8.79
C GLU A 113 -6.59 -6.39 -8.80
N LEU A 114 -6.74 -5.54 -9.82
CA LEU A 114 -7.94 -4.71 -9.97
C LEU A 114 -9.20 -5.57 -10.06
N GLY A 115 -9.16 -6.64 -10.87
CA GLY A 115 -10.23 -7.61 -10.95
C GLY A 115 -10.56 -8.19 -9.58
N ALA A 116 -9.57 -8.82 -8.94
CA ALA A 116 -9.76 -9.53 -7.69
C ALA A 116 -10.22 -8.62 -6.54
N PHE A 117 -9.48 -7.55 -6.26
CA PHE A 117 -9.78 -6.63 -5.14
C PHE A 117 -11.11 -5.92 -5.32
N SER A 118 -11.51 -5.60 -6.56
CA SER A 118 -12.79 -4.94 -6.80
C SER A 118 -14.01 -5.81 -6.46
N THR A 119 -13.87 -7.14 -6.49
CA THR A 119 -14.97 -8.05 -6.15
C THR A 119 -15.19 -8.20 -4.65
N ARG A 120 -14.22 -7.76 -3.83
CA ARG A 120 -14.26 -7.83 -2.37
C ARG A 120 -14.60 -6.46 -1.82
N LYS A 121 -15.75 -6.31 -1.17
CA LYS A 121 -16.24 -5.00 -0.74
C LYS A 121 -15.27 -4.31 0.24
N GLU A 122 -14.68 -5.08 1.15
CA GLU A 122 -13.77 -4.61 2.21
C GLU A 122 -12.45 -4.05 1.64
N LEU A 123 -11.97 -4.61 0.53
CA LEU A 123 -10.82 -4.08 -0.20
C LEU A 123 -11.24 -2.93 -1.10
N ALA A 124 -12.31 -3.12 -1.87
CA ALA A 124 -12.81 -2.16 -2.85
C ALA A 124 -13.17 -0.80 -2.24
N GLU A 125 -13.69 -0.75 -1.01
CA GLU A 125 -13.98 0.50 -0.31
C GLU A 125 -12.72 1.30 0.05
N LYS A 126 -11.60 0.60 0.24
CA LYS A 126 -10.28 1.17 0.54
C LYS A 126 -9.48 1.50 -0.72
N MET A 127 -10.01 1.24 -1.92
CA MET A 127 -9.27 1.46 -3.17
C MET A 127 -9.33 2.90 -3.68
N LEU A 128 -8.17 3.45 -4.01
CA LEU A 128 -7.97 4.58 -4.91
C LEU A 128 -7.35 4.07 -6.21
N VAL A 129 -8.16 3.96 -7.27
CA VAL A 129 -7.68 3.54 -8.59
C VAL A 129 -7.25 4.76 -9.41
N LEU A 130 -6.00 4.76 -9.89
CA LEU A 130 -5.48 5.80 -10.77
C LEU A 130 -5.50 5.30 -12.22
N ARG A 131 -6.53 5.69 -12.96
CA ARG A 131 -6.73 5.26 -14.34
C ARG A 131 -6.16 6.30 -15.30
N GLN A 132 -5.49 5.87 -16.37
CA GLN A 132 -5.07 6.82 -17.41
C GLN A 132 -6.29 7.48 -18.08
N ASN A 133 -6.26 8.80 -18.20
CA ASN A 133 -7.38 9.62 -18.67
C ASN A 133 -7.87 9.24 -20.07
N LYS A 134 -6.97 8.80 -20.97
CA LYS A 134 -7.31 8.34 -22.32
C LYS A 134 -8.31 7.17 -22.32
N TYR A 135 -8.30 6.34 -21.27
CA TYR A 135 -9.20 5.20 -21.14
C TYR A 135 -10.52 5.53 -20.42
N LYS A 136 -10.74 6.80 -20.05
CA LYS A 136 -11.90 7.22 -19.24
C LYS A 136 -13.24 6.93 -19.92
N ALA A 137 -13.30 7.17 -21.23
CA ALA A 137 -14.51 7.08 -22.05
C ALA A 137 -14.64 5.72 -22.76
N ASP A 138 -13.64 4.85 -22.64
CA ASP A 138 -13.62 3.58 -23.34
C ASP A 138 -14.75 2.66 -22.89
N LYS A 139 -15.38 2.00 -23.86
CA LYS A 139 -16.29 0.87 -23.62
C LYS A 139 -15.44 -0.39 -23.39
N SER A 140 -14.90 -0.52 -22.18
CA SER A 140 -14.00 -1.62 -21.81
C SER A 140 -14.54 -2.43 -20.63
N PHE A 141 -14.11 -3.70 -20.54
CA PHE A 141 -14.43 -4.55 -19.40
C PHE A 141 -13.94 -3.93 -18.08
N ILE A 142 -12.79 -3.25 -18.09
CA ILE A 142 -12.26 -2.52 -16.93
C ILE A 142 -13.28 -1.48 -16.43
N ASN A 143 -13.79 -0.64 -17.33
CA ASN A 143 -14.70 0.46 -16.98
C ASN A 143 -16.10 -0.02 -16.60
N HIS A 144 -16.57 -1.12 -17.18
CA HIS A 144 -17.91 -1.67 -16.93
C HIS A 144 -17.95 -2.74 -15.83
N GLY A 145 -16.83 -3.34 -15.49
CA GLY A 145 -16.69 -4.32 -14.41
C GLY A 145 -15.99 -3.72 -13.19
N PRO A 146 -14.68 -3.98 -12.98
CA PRO A 146 -13.97 -3.64 -11.74
C PRO A 146 -14.14 -2.19 -11.28
N ILE A 147 -14.03 -1.21 -12.19
CA ILE A 147 -14.16 0.22 -11.85
C ILE A 147 -15.56 0.54 -11.30
N ARG A 148 -16.61 -0.15 -11.76
CA ARG A 148 -17.97 0.02 -11.21
C ARG A 148 -18.09 -0.57 -9.82
N LEU A 149 -17.48 -1.73 -9.58
CA LEU A 149 -17.51 -2.38 -8.27
C LEU A 149 -16.82 -1.52 -7.21
N VAL A 150 -15.63 -0.98 -7.52
CA VAL A 150 -14.91 -0.03 -6.65
C VAL A 150 -15.79 1.17 -6.30
N ARG A 151 -16.44 1.80 -7.29
CA ARG A 151 -17.35 2.92 -7.04
C ARG A 151 -18.55 2.55 -6.17
N SER A 152 -19.14 1.38 -6.41
CA SER A 152 -20.28 0.87 -5.63
C SER A 152 -19.90 0.64 -4.17
N ALA A 153 -18.67 0.18 -3.92
CA ALA A 153 -18.08 0.02 -2.59
C ALA A 153 -17.61 1.34 -1.95
N LYS A 154 -17.79 2.50 -2.59
CA LYS A 154 -17.34 3.84 -2.15
C LYS A 154 -15.84 4.13 -2.32
N GLY A 155 -15.07 3.19 -2.89
CA GLY A 155 -13.73 3.46 -3.38
C GLY A 155 -13.71 4.58 -4.43
N LYS A 156 -12.51 5.13 -4.66
CA LYS A 156 -12.31 6.30 -5.51
C LYS A 156 -11.58 5.94 -6.79
N ILE A 157 -11.94 6.64 -7.86
CA ILE A 157 -11.28 6.55 -9.16
C ILE A 157 -10.84 7.95 -9.53
N LEU A 158 -9.55 8.14 -9.75
CA LEU A 158 -9.00 9.36 -10.33
C LEU A 158 -8.44 9.08 -11.72
N ASP A 159 -8.64 10.03 -12.62
CA ASP A 159 -8.07 9.95 -13.96
C ASP A 159 -6.76 10.74 -13.98
N ILE A 160 -5.64 10.10 -14.34
CA ILE A 160 -4.31 10.73 -14.43
C ILE A 160 -3.90 10.94 -15.90
N PRO A 161 -3.13 11.99 -16.21
CA PRO A 161 -2.61 12.21 -17.56
C PRO A 161 -1.63 11.10 -17.97
N HIS A 162 -1.57 10.81 -19.27
CA HIS A 162 -0.63 9.82 -19.83
C HIS A 162 0.84 10.18 -19.57
N ASP A 163 1.14 11.47 -19.53
CA ASP A 163 2.43 12.10 -19.26
C ASP A 163 2.53 12.54 -17.80
N PHE A 164 1.94 11.76 -16.88
CA PHE A 164 2.01 12.05 -15.44
C PHE A 164 3.45 12.30 -14.97
N ASP A 165 3.58 13.36 -14.19
CA ASP A 165 4.85 13.85 -13.64
C ASP A 165 4.59 14.27 -12.19
N TYR A 166 5.29 13.61 -11.26
CA TYR A 166 5.19 13.88 -9.83
C TYR A 166 5.80 15.23 -9.43
N LYS A 167 6.50 15.92 -10.34
CA LYS A 167 6.99 17.29 -10.16
C LYS A 167 5.97 18.34 -10.59
N ASN A 168 4.97 17.98 -11.40
CA ASN A 168 3.91 18.87 -11.81
C ASN A 168 2.75 18.84 -10.80
N LYS A 169 2.59 19.95 -10.05
CA LYS A 169 1.54 20.10 -9.02
C LYS A 169 0.13 19.85 -9.53
N GLU A 170 -0.16 20.22 -10.77
CA GLU A 170 -1.49 20.00 -11.36
C GLU A 170 -1.80 18.51 -11.48
N HIS A 171 -0.78 17.69 -11.80
CA HIS A 171 -0.93 16.26 -11.99
C HIS A 171 -1.23 15.53 -10.67
N PHE A 172 -0.62 15.95 -9.56
CA PHE A 172 -0.72 15.21 -8.29
C PHE A 172 -1.62 15.83 -7.22
N SER A 173 -2.04 17.09 -7.36
CA SER A 173 -2.77 17.80 -6.30
C SER A 173 -4.04 17.08 -5.83
N GLU A 174 -4.86 16.59 -6.76
CA GLU A 174 -6.09 15.85 -6.41
C GLU A 174 -5.79 14.47 -5.82
N ILE A 175 -4.69 13.83 -6.23
CA ILE A 175 -4.23 12.56 -5.64
C ILE A 175 -3.93 12.77 -4.16
N ILE A 176 -3.06 13.73 -3.82
CA ILE A 176 -2.70 14.02 -2.43
C ILE A 176 -3.93 14.39 -1.59
N LYS A 177 -4.81 15.22 -2.14
CA LYS A 177 -6.05 15.61 -1.46
C LYS A 177 -6.97 14.43 -1.22
N THR A 178 -7.05 13.48 -2.14
CA THR A 178 -7.86 12.27 -2.00
C THR A 178 -7.25 11.30 -0.99
N VAL A 179 -5.93 11.06 -1.06
CA VAL A 179 -5.20 10.20 -0.11
C VAL A 179 -5.35 10.68 1.33
N LYS A 180 -5.39 12.00 1.56
CA LYS A 180 -5.62 12.61 2.89
C LYS A 180 -7.06 12.46 3.43
N LYS A 181 -8.04 12.26 2.55
CA LYS A 181 -9.47 12.23 2.91
C LYS A 181 -10.02 10.83 3.06
N MET A 182 -9.52 9.92 2.24
CA MET A 182 -9.65 8.49 2.49
C MET A 182 -8.83 8.16 3.72
#